data_AF-A0A9X2VJR5-F1
#
_entry.id   AF-A0A9X2VJR5-F1
#
_cell.length_a   1.000
_cell.length_b   1.000
_cell.length_c   1.000
_cell.angle_alpha   90.00
_cell.angle_beta   90.00
_cell.angle_gamma   90.00
#
_symmetry.space_group_name_H-M   'P 1'
#
loop_
_entity.id
_entity.type
_entity.pdbx_description
1 polymer ?
#
loop_
_entity_poly.entity_id
_entity_poly.type
_entity_poly.pdbx_seq_one_letter_code
_entity_poly.pdbx_strand_id
1 'polypeptide(L)'
;MSGRNHLAGEVRSLLRDAIEVYRDDVETAELLRRQLDRMDEPLRVAIAGKVKAGKSTLLNALVGEEIAPTDAGECTRVVIWYRHGHSPRVTLHPRDGSARQLPVNRVDGALRVDLDGIEPDAVERLSVDWPTQGLRDTTLIDTPGIASISGDVSAAATRFLAPEDEPSDADAVIYLMRHLHSADLGLLESFHDRGVARATPVNTIAVLSRADEVGVGRIDALMSARRIAQRYRSDPRLRKLCQTVVPVAGLIAQTARTLRQDEFAALAELAAAPRDEVEAAMLSVDRFTRAGPDHARLLARFGLFGIRLAVVLIRQGFDDPARLAAELVRRSGLDELRETLSVLFAERRDLLKARSALLALDTVLRERPNPEAAALSTAVERVLADAHEFAELRAIGVVRSGTVAMPADAKAEAERLLGGAGSTAWSRLALRPDATREEQREAVALVLARWQRWAESPMSSRAFVELARIVVRSCEGVVSRLGD
;
A
#
# COMPACT_ATOMS: atom_id res chain seq x y z
N MET A 1 -14.83 13.19 -16.95
CA MET A 1 -14.33 13.48 -15.57
C MET A 1 -15.45 13.77 -14.55
N SER A 2 -16.74 13.72 -14.92
CA SER A 2 -17.84 14.23 -14.09
C SER A 2 -18.27 13.36 -12.89
N GLY A 3 -18.06 12.03 -12.90
CA GLY A 3 -18.58 11.13 -11.85
C GLY A 3 -17.80 11.12 -10.52
N ARG A 4 -16.46 11.09 -10.57
CA ARG A 4 -15.62 10.99 -9.35
C ARG A 4 -15.70 12.24 -8.45
N ASN A 5 -15.77 13.42 -9.07
CA ASN A 5 -15.95 14.67 -8.33
C ASN A 5 -17.35 14.76 -7.70
N HIS A 6 -18.36 14.08 -8.26
CA HIS A 6 -19.70 14.10 -7.71
C HIS A 6 -19.77 13.33 -6.38
N LEU A 7 -19.26 12.10 -6.33
CA LEU A 7 -19.27 11.30 -5.10
C LEU A 7 -18.50 11.99 -3.96
N ALA A 8 -17.30 12.49 -4.26
CA ALA A 8 -16.50 13.22 -3.25
C ALA A 8 -17.20 14.52 -2.79
N GLY A 9 -18.01 15.15 -3.65
CA GLY A 9 -18.84 16.31 -3.29
C GLY A 9 -20.03 15.92 -2.41
N GLU A 10 -20.72 14.83 -2.74
CA GLU A 10 -21.85 14.29 -1.97
C GLU A 10 -21.41 13.88 -0.56
N VAL A 11 -20.29 13.18 -0.42
CA VAL A 11 -19.72 12.82 0.90
C VAL A 11 -19.36 14.06 1.72
N ARG A 12 -18.78 15.09 1.10
CA ARG A 12 -18.52 16.37 1.80
C ARG A 12 -19.80 17.04 2.26
N SER A 13 -20.89 16.95 1.50
CA SER A 13 -22.19 17.47 1.93
C SER A 13 -22.69 16.72 3.16
N LEU A 14 -22.72 15.39 3.12
CA LEU A 14 -23.18 14.56 4.23
C LEU A 14 -22.38 14.80 5.52
N LEU A 15 -21.05 14.97 5.41
CA LEU A 15 -20.22 15.32 6.57
C LEU A 15 -20.57 16.71 7.13
N ARG A 16 -20.79 17.71 6.27
CA ARG A 16 -21.19 19.06 6.74
C ARG A 16 -22.56 19.04 7.40
N ASP A 17 -23.52 18.32 6.83
CA ASP A 17 -24.85 18.17 7.39
C ASP A 17 -24.78 17.45 8.75
N ALA A 18 -23.95 16.42 8.87
CA ALA A 18 -23.69 15.75 10.15
C ALA A 18 -23.02 16.67 11.17
N ILE A 19 -22.03 17.48 10.77
CA ILE A 19 -21.39 18.45 11.68
C ILE A 19 -22.43 19.43 12.26
N GLU A 20 -23.40 19.87 11.46
CA GLU A 20 -24.48 20.74 11.94
C GLU A 20 -25.44 20.01 12.89
N VAL A 21 -25.84 18.78 12.56
CA VAL A 21 -26.72 17.96 13.42
C VAL A 21 -26.08 17.65 14.78
N TYR A 22 -24.77 17.47 14.82
CA TYR A 22 -24.01 17.21 16.05
C TYR A 22 -23.35 18.47 16.64
N ARG A 23 -23.75 19.69 16.23
CA ARG A 23 -23.08 20.94 16.66
C ARG A 23 -23.01 21.14 18.17
N ASP A 24 -23.99 20.62 18.90
CA ASP A 24 -24.10 20.73 20.36
C ASP A 24 -23.26 19.66 21.09
N ASP A 25 -22.81 18.62 20.37
CA ASP A 25 -21.83 17.64 20.83
C ASP A 25 -20.46 17.97 20.23
N VAL A 26 -19.68 18.76 20.98
CA VAL A 26 -18.38 19.28 20.55
C VAL A 26 -17.43 18.17 20.11
N GLU A 27 -17.39 17.06 20.84
CA GLU A 27 -16.48 15.95 20.56
C GLU A 27 -16.83 15.26 19.24
N THR A 28 -18.13 15.00 19.00
CA THR A 28 -18.60 14.41 17.74
C THR A 28 -18.40 15.36 16.57
N ALA A 29 -18.73 16.64 16.74
CA ALA A 29 -18.54 17.65 15.70
C ALA A 29 -17.06 17.79 15.33
N GLU A 30 -16.14 17.75 16.30
CA GLU A 30 -14.70 17.74 16.04
C GLU A 30 -14.24 16.46 15.32
N LEU A 31 -14.75 15.28 15.70
CA LEU A 31 -14.45 14.04 15.01
C LEU A 31 -14.89 14.10 13.53
N LEU A 32 -16.10 14.59 13.26
CA LEU A 32 -16.62 14.75 11.90
C LEU A 32 -15.86 15.81 11.10
N ARG A 33 -15.46 16.93 11.72
CA ARG A 33 -14.58 17.94 11.10
C ARG A 33 -13.24 17.34 10.70
N ARG A 34 -12.62 16.51 11.55
CA ARG A 34 -11.39 15.78 11.20
C ARG A 34 -11.56 14.89 9.98
N GLN A 35 -12.72 14.22 9.83
CA GLN A 35 -13.01 13.42 8.62
C GLN A 35 -13.22 14.29 7.38
N LEU A 36 -13.84 15.45 7.53
CA LEU A 36 -14.01 16.42 6.45
C LEU A 36 -12.65 16.97 5.98
N ASP A 37 -11.79 17.39 6.91
CA ASP A 37 -10.44 17.90 6.61
C ASP A 37 -9.58 16.82 5.93
N ARG A 38 -9.67 15.57 6.40
CA ARG A 38 -9.00 14.40 5.81
C ARG A 38 -9.34 14.19 4.32
N MET A 39 -10.52 14.61 3.87
CA MET A 39 -10.88 14.51 2.44
C MET A 39 -9.98 15.35 1.55
N ASP A 40 -9.34 16.40 2.06
CA ASP A 40 -8.43 17.27 1.31
C ASP A 40 -6.96 16.91 1.55
N GLU A 41 -6.67 16.04 2.51
CA GLU A 41 -5.33 15.54 2.80
C GLU A 41 -4.81 14.52 1.77
N PRO A 42 -3.47 14.30 1.74
CA PRO A 42 -2.82 13.15 1.09
C PRO A 42 -3.45 11.80 1.44
N LEU A 43 -3.41 10.85 0.50
CA LEU A 43 -3.89 9.48 0.77
C LEU A 43 -3.09 8.87 1.91
N ARG A 44 -3.74 8.27 2.92
CA ARG A 44 -3.06 7.65 4.05
C ARG A 44 -2.85 6.15 3.76
N VAL A 45 -1.59 5.73 3.65
CA VAL A 45 -1.21 4.34 3.32
C VAL A 45 -0.44 3.73 4.49
N ALA A 46 -1.01 2.73 5.14
CA ALA A 46 -0.35 2.01 6.22
C ALA A 46 0.56 0.90 5.69
N ILE A 47 1.74 0.76 6.30
CA ILE A 47 2.68 -0.33 6.05
C ILE A 47 2.59 -1.27 7.25
N ALA A 48 2.03 -2.46 7.00
CA ALA A 48 1.71 -3.45 8.00
C ALA A 48 2.48 -4.74 7.77
N GLY A 49 2.64 -5.56 8.82
CA GLY A 49 3.31 -6.85 8.74
C GLY A 49 3.97 -7.26 10.05
N LYS A 50 4.52 -8.48 10.08
CA LYS A 50 5.19 -9.02 11.27
C LYS A 50 6.40 -8.17 11.71
N VAL A 51 6.81 -8.34 12.96
CA VAL A 51 8.06 -7.74 13.48
C VAL A 51 9.23 -8.17 12.59
N LYS A 52 10.14 -7.23 12.29
CA LYS A 52 11.27 -7.43 11.37
C LYS A 52 10.87 -7.85 9.93
N ALA A 53 9.62 -7.65 9.48
CA ALA A 53 9.22 -7.91 8.10
C ALA A 53 9.88 -6.98 7.06
N GLY A 54 10.57 -5.92 7.50
CA GLY A 54 11.23 -4.93 6.63
C GLY A 54 10.38 -3.71 6.32
N LYS A 55 9.45 -3.34 7.21
CA LYS A 55 8.51 -2.21 7.03
C LYS A 55 9.23 -0.87 6.88
N SER A 56 10.05 -0.51 7.87
CA SER A 56 10.83 0.73 7.88
C SER A 56 11.87 0.76 6.74
N THR A 57 12.47 -0.39 6.39
CA THR A 57 13.35 -0.54 5.21
C THR A 57 12.60 -0.24 3.91
N LEU A 58 11.40 -0.80 3.74
CA LEU A 58 10.56 -0.51 2.58
C LEU A 58 10.10 0.95 2.55
N LEU A 59 9.76 1.53 3.70
CA LEU A 59 9.40 2.93 3.83
C LEU A 59 10.53 3.83 3.33
N ASN A 60 11.75 3.60 3.81
CA ASN A 60 12.93 4.34 3.38
C ASN A 60 13.19 4.16 1.89
N ALA A 61 12.94 2.97 1.32
CA ALA A 61 13.04 2.73 -0.11
C ALA A 61 11.97 3.51 -0.91
N LEU A 62 10.73 3.58 -0.44
CA LEU A 62 9.64 4.33 -1.08
C LEU A 62 9.88 5.84 -1.02
N VAL A 63 10.34 6.34 0.12
CA VAL A 63 10.67 7.77 0.31
C VAL A 63 11.96 8.15 -0.42
N GLY A 64 12.98 7.30 -0.32
CA GLY A 64 14.33 7.54 -0.83
C GLY A 64 15.27 8.21 0.14
N GLU A 65 14.88 8.26 1.38
CA GLU A 65 15.67 8.79 2.47
C GLU A 65 15.50 7.91 3.68
N GLU A 66 16.52 7.89 4.53
CA GLU A 66 16.54 7.07 5.73
C GLU A 66 15.89 7.85 6.87
N ILE A 67 14.56 7.94 6.83
CA ILE A 67 13.76 8.69 7.81
C ILE A 67 13.03 7.77 8.79
N ALA A 68 12.80 6.51 8.43
CA ALA A 68 12.26 5.50 9.33
C ALA A 68 13.40 4.74 10.02
N PRO A 69 13.42 4.70 11.37
CA PRO A 69 14.41 3.94 12.12
C PRO A 69 14.28 2.43 11.85
N THR A 70 15.32 1.78 11.33
CA THR A 70 15.28 0.35 10.97
C THR A 70 15.67 -0.61 12.09
N ASP A 71 16.31 -0.12 13.15
CA ASP A 71 16.83 -0.94 14.27
C ASP A 71 16.55 -0.33 15.65
N ALA A 72 15.49 0.47 15.77
CA ALA A 72 15.06 1.07 17.02
C ALA A 72 13.91 0.24 17.61
N GLY A 73 14.24 -0.73 18.48
CA GLY A 73 13.27 -1.62 19.12
C GLY A 73 12.08 -0.87 19.73
N GLU A 74 12.33 0.29 20.35
CA GLU A 74 11.32 1.16 20.94
C GLU A 74 10.42 1.84 19.89
N CYS A 75 10.99 2.44 18.84
CA CYS A 75 10.21 3.10 17.78
C CYS A 75 9.33 2.11 16.99
N THR A 76 9.75 0.85 16.85
CA THR A 76 8.94 -0.19 16.18
C THR A 76 7.69 -0.61 16.96
N ARG A 77 7.49 -0.07 18.18
CA ARG A 77 6.29 -0.26 19.01
C ARG A 77 5.31 0.91 18.92
N VAL A 78 5.69 2.01 18.29
CA VAL A 78 4.88 3.23 18.15
C VAL A 78 4.40 3.37 16.70
N VAL A 79 3.18 3.89 16.51
CA VAL A 79 2.69 4.26 15.17
C VAL A 79 3.37 5.55 14.71
N ILE A 80 4.00 5.54 13.54
CA ILE A 80 4.73 6.71 13.02
C ILE A 80 4.13 7.15 11.68
N TRP A 81 3.77 8.42 11.60
CA TRP A 81 3.18 9.05 10.43
C TRP A 81 4.24 9.87 9.71
N TYR A 82 4.48 9.57 8.44
CA TYR A 82 5.43 10.28 7.60
C TYR A 82 4.67 11.11 6.58
N ARG A 83 4.86 12.43 6.64
CA ARG A 83 4.11 13.41 5.82
C ARG A 83 5.06 14.35 5.11
N HIS A 84 4.57 14.97 4.04
CA HIS A 84 5.29 16.08 3.43
C HIS A 84 5.27 17.30 4.37
N GLY A 85 6.43 17.91 4.58
CA GLY A 85 6.57 19.18 5.29
C GLY A 85 7.64 20.06 4.64
N HIS A 86 7.56 21.37 4.87
CA HIS A 86 8.54 22.31 4.30
C HIS A 86 9.92 22.24 4.99
N SER A 87 9.97 21.71 6.21
CA SER A 87 11.18 21.55 7.02
C SER A 87 11.11 20.25 7.81
N PRO A 88 12.23 19.54 8.06
CA PRO A 88 12.27 18.39 8.93
C PRO A 88 11.69 18.70 10.32
N ARG A 89 10.68 17.93 10.74
CA ARG A 89 10.08 18.05 12.08
C ARG A 89 9.68 16.67 12.58
N VAL A 90 9.97 16.39 13.85
CA VAL A 90 9.47 15.21 14.56
C VAL A 90 8.64 15.70 15.74
N THR A 91 7.40 15.22 15.83
CA THR A 91 6.47 15.56 16.91
C THR A 91 5.95 14.29 17.56
N LEU A 92 6.08 14.21 18.88
CA LEU A 92 5.53 13.13 19.69
C LEU A 92 4.17 13.56 20.23
N HIS A 93 3.17 12.72 19.98
CA HIS A 93 1.82 12.84 20.52
C HIS A 93 1.67 11.80 21.63
N PRO A 94 1.72 12.21 22.91
CA PRO A 94 1.50 11.28 24.01
C PRO A 94 0.01 10.93 24.07
N ARG A 95 -0.33 9.78 24.67
CA ARG A 95 -1.73 9.42 24.94
C ARG A 95 -2.40 10.42 25.87
N ASP A 96 -1.63 10.89 26.86
CA ASP A 96 -2.04 11.88 27.83
C ASP A 96 -1.12 13.11 27.76
N GLY A 97 -1.73 14.29 27.63
CA GLY A 97 -1.02 15.57 27.63
C GLY A 97 -0.86 16.18 26.24
N SER A 98 0.02 17.18 26.14
CA SER A 98 0.19 17.96 24.92
C SER A 98 1.28 17.39 24.01
N ALA A 99 1.09 17.56 22.70
CA ALA A 99 2.08 17.18 21.71
C ALA A 99 3.38 17.98 21.90
N ARG A 100 4.52 17.32 21.75
CA ARG A 100 5.86 17.89 21.98
C ARG A 100 6.76 17.67 20.77
N GLN A 101 7.49 18.70 20.37
CA GLN A 101 8.49 18.58 19.30
C GLN A 101 9.76 17.90 19.83
N LEU A 102 10.26 16.91 19.09
CA LEU A 102 11.51 16.22 19.39
C LEU A 102 12.65 16.77 18.52
N PRO A 103 13.91 16.70 18.99
CA PRO A 103 15.07 17.02 18.17
C PRO A 103 15.18 16.14 16.93
N VAL A 104 15.52 16.75 15.79
CA VAL A 104 15.78 16.01 14.55
C VAL A 104 17.27 15.66 14.50
N ASN A 105 17.61 14.43 14.90
CA ASN A 105 18.99 13.97 14.93
C ASN A 105 19.25 12.98 13.78
N ARG A 106 20.27 13.24 12.95
CA ARG A 106 20.73 12.30 11.92
C ARG A 106 22.10 11.75 12.28
N VAL A 107 22.26 10.44 12.14
CA VAL A 107 23.55 9.74 12.28
C VAL A 107 23.73 8.82 11.08
N ASP A 108 24.86 8.94 10.39
CA ASP A 108 25.17 8.20 9.16
C ASP A 108 24.12 8.31 8.04
N GLY A 109 23.40 9.44 8.02
CA GLY A 109 22.32 9.72 7.06
C GLY A 109 20.93 9.24 7.50
N ALA A 110 20.82 8.47 8.58
CA ALA A 110 19.56 7.96 9.10
C ALA A 110 19.01 8.83 10.24
N LEU A 111 17.69 9.04 10.26
CA LEU A 111 16.99 9.69 11.37
C LEU A 111 17.04 8.79 12.61
N ARG A 112 17.42 9.37 13.74
CA ARG A 112 17.29 8.76 15.07
C ARG A 112 16.27 9.55 15.87
N VAL A 113 15.30 8.84 16.42
CA VAL A 113 14.27 9.40 17.28
C VAL A 113 14.47 8.84 18.68
N ASP A 114 14.62 9.74 19.63
CA ASP A 114 14.61 9.46 21.07
C ASP A 114 13.24 9.92 21.61
N LEU A 115 12.56 9.05 22.35
CA LEU A 115 11.25 9.36 22.94
C LEU A 115 11.37 10.26 24.19
N ASP A 116 12.58 10.70 24.52
CA ASP A 116 12.91 11.57 25.66
C ASP A 116 12.43 10.98 26.99
N GLY A 117 12.71 9.69 27.18
CA GLY A 117 12.33 8.93 28.36
C GLY A 117 10.85 8.57 28.48
N ILE A 118 10.01 8.88 27.48
CA ILE A 118 8.61 8.43 27.45
C ILE A 118 8.57 6.97 27.01
N GLU A 119 7.90 6.14 27.80
CA GLU A 119 7.65 4.74 27.47
C GLU A 119 6.86 4.61 26.14
N PRO A 120 7.26 3.72 25.21
CA PRO A 120 6.59 3.58 23.92
C PRO A 120 5.07 3.38 24.00
N ASP A 121 4.58 2.69 25.03
CA ASP A 121 3.15 2.40 25.19
C ASP A 121 2.33 3.64 25.62
N ALA A 122 3.00 4.65 26.20
CA ALA A 122 2.41 5.95 26.55
C ALA A 122 2.38 6.92 25.36
N VAL A 123 2.96 6.54 24.22
CA VAL A 123 2.92 7.33 22.97
C VAL A 123 1.71 6.90 22.14
N GLU A 124 0.86 7.85 21.79
CA GLU A 124 -0.24 7.62 20.84
C GLU A 124 0.32 7.45 19.43
N ARG A 125 1.15 8.41 18.99
CA ARG A 125 1.81 8.40 17.69
C ARG A 125 2.99 9.36 17.61
N LEU A 126 3.85 9.14 16.63
CA LEU A 126 4.84 10.12 16.16
C LEU A 126 4.41 10.69 14.80
N SER A 127 4.64 11.98 14.59
CA SER A 127 4.53 12.64 13.29
C SER A 127 5.92 13.06 12.82
N VAL A 128 6.31 12.65 11.62
CA VAL A 128 7.57 13.00 10.95
C VAL A 128 7.22 13.75 9.68
N ASP A 129 7.40 15.07 9.70
CA ASP A 129 7.21 15.93 8.53
C ASP A 129 8.57 16.09 7.83
N TRP A 130 8.64 15.74 6.53
CA TRP A 130 9.90 15.71 5.78
C TRP A 130 9.77 16.34 4.38
N PRO A 131 10.77 17.12 3.92
CA PRO A 131 10.71 17.85 2.65
C PRO A 131 11.03 16.98 1.43
N THR A 132 10.33 15.86 1.27
CA THR A 132 10.50 14.93 0.15
C THR A 132 9.29 14.91 -0.77
N GLN A 133 9.55 14.76 -2.07
CA GLN A 133 8.53 14.63 -3.11
C GLN A 133 7.69 13.35 -2.93
N GLY A 134 8.30 12.28 -2.40
CA GLY A 134 7.64 10.98 -2.22
C GLY A 134 6.46 10.99 -1.24
N LEU A 135 6.30 12.06 -0.44
CA LEU A 135 5.23 12.19 0.56
C LEU A 135 4.20 13.27 0.20
N ARG A 136 4.30 13.94 -0.96
CA ARG A 136 3.39 15.05 -1.33
C ARG A 136 1.95 14.60 -1.47
N ASP A 137 1.74 13.47 -2.14
CA ASP A 137 0.41 12.95 -2.46
C ASP A 137 -0.01 11.78 -1.56
N THR A 138 0.89 11.36 -0.67
CA THR A 138 0.67 10.20 0.22
C THR A 138 1.31 10.42 1.58
N THR A 139 0.55 10.15 2.63
CA THR A 139 1.05 9.98 4.00
C THR A 139 1.33 8.50 4.22
N LEU A 140 2.57 8.14 4.56
CA LEU A 140 2.93 6.76 4.90
C LEU A 140 2.83 6.56 6.41
N ILE A 141 2.22 5.47 6.84
CA ILE A 141 2.07 5.14 8.26
C ILE A 141 2.82 3.85 8.54
N ASP A 142 3.91 3.90 9.30
CA ASP A 142 4.61 2.70 9.77
C ASP A 142 3.90 2.19 11.04
N THR A 143 3.38 0.96 10.99
CA THR A 143 2.63 0.38 12.11
C THR A 143 3.55 -0.47 12.97
N PRO A 144 3.25 -0.66 14.27
CA PRO A 144 3.91 -1.68 15.07
C PRO A 144 3.81 -3.07 14.44
N GLY A 145 4.75 -3.96 14.75
CA GLY A 145 4.76 -5.32 14.19
C GLY A 145 3.72 -6.25 14.82
N ILE A 146 2.92 -6.93 14.00
CA ILE A 146 1.69 -7.63 14.46
C ILE A 146 1.97 -9.01 15.09
N ALA A 147 3.18 -9.55 14.99
CA ALA A 147 3.55 -10.85 15.58
C ALA A 147 4.80 -10.71 16.45
N SER A 148 4.67 -9.96 17.53
CA SER A 148 5.68 -9.93 18.59
C SER A 148 5.40 -11.06 19.59
N ILE A 149 6.45 -11.57 20.24
CA ILE A 149 6.36 -12.57 21.32
C ILE A 149 5.55 -12.01 22.52
N SER A 150 5.40 -10.69 22.59
CA SER A 150 4.53 -9.98 23.54
C SER A 150 3.15 -9.72 22.89
N GLY A 151 2.07 -10.18 23.53
CA GLY A 151 0.69 -10.03 23.03
C GLY A 151 0.25 -8.58 22.80
N ASP A 152 0.82 -7.63 23.54
CA ASP A 152 0.38 -6.22 23.53
C ASP A 152 0.70 -5.48 22.22
N VAL A 153 1.84 -5.77 21.57
CA VAL A 153 2.23 -5.12 20.29
C VAL A 153 1.35 -5.60 19.13
N SER A 154 0.92 -6.88 19.17
CA SER A 154 -0.03 -7.44 18.20
C SER A 154 -1.39 -6.75 18.28
N ALA A 155 -1.85 -6.46 19.50
CA ALA A 155 -3.10 -5.76 19.74
C ALA A 155 -3.05 -4.31 19.23
N ALA A 156 -1.94 -3.59 19.46
CA ALA A 156 -1.79 -2.20 19.01
C ALA A 156 -1.89 -2.05 17.48
N ALA A 157 -1.19 -2.90 16.73
CA ALA A 157 -1.22 -2.83 15.27
C ALA A 157 -2.57 -3.31 14.67
N THR A 158 -3.21 -4.29 15.31
CA THR A 158 -4.57 -4.70 14.94
C THR A 158 -5.58 -3.59 15.23
N ARG A 159 -5.50 -2.96 16.40
CA ARG A 159 -6.36 -1.83 16.80
C ARG A 159 -6.21 -0.63 15.87
N PHE A 160 -5.00 -0.33 15.40
CA PHE A 160 -4.78 0.76 14.46
C PHE A 160 -5.39 0.47 13.07
N LEU A 161 -5.17 -0.75 12.56
CA LEU A 161 -5.58 -1.13 11.20
C LEU A 161 -7.07 -1.50 11.11
N ALA A 162 -7.64 -2.02 12.19
CA ALA A 162 -9.05 -2.38 12.31
C ALA A 162 -9.55 -2.10 13.74
N PRO A 163 -9.77 -0.81 14.09
CA PRO A 163 -10.34 -0.45 15.39
C PRO A 163 -11.74 -1.04 15.54
N GLU A 164 -12.14 -1.39 16.76
CA GLU A 164 -13.47 -1.99 17.04
C GLU A 164 -14.57 -0.92 17.08
N ASP A 165 -14.27 0.23 17.68
CA ASP A 165 -15.23 1.31 17.96
C ASP A 165 -14.86 2.63 17.24
N GLU A 166 -13.88 2.59 16.32
CA GLU A 166 -13.42 3.79 15.62
C GLU A 166 -13.11 3.50 14.14
N PRO A 167 -13.19 4.52 13.26
CA PRO A 167 -12.81 4.38 11.86
C PRO A 167 -11.29 4.24 11.72
N SER A 168 -10.82 3.39 10.81
CA SER A 168 -9.37 3.27 10.56
C SER A 168 -8.77 4.58 10.00
N ASP A 169 -7.59 4.94 10.50
CA ASP A 169 -6.81 6.07 10.04
C ASP A 169 -6.15 5.86 8.67
N ALA A 170 -6.16 4.63 8.14
CA ALA A 170 -5.58 4.28 6.85
C ALA A 170 -6.65 4.15 5.75
N ASP A 171 -6.36 4.68 4.56
CA ASP A 171 -7.21 4.51 3.37
C ASP A 171 -6.83 3.23 2.59
N ALA A 172 -5.56 2.83 2.70
CA ALA A 172 -5.01 1.65 2.05
C ALA A 172 -3.86 1.02 2.85
N VAL A 173 -3.55 -0.25 2.56
CA VAL A 173 -2.57 -1.05 3.30
C VAL A 173 -1.55 -1.69 2.34
N ILE A 174 -0.27 -1.57 2.68
CA ILE A 174 0.83 -2.37 2.13
C ILE A 174 1.18 -3.42 3.17
N TYR A 175 0.88 -4.69 2.87
CA TYR A 175 1.09 -5.78 3.80
C TYR A 175 2.36 -6.57 3.48
N LEU A 176 3.37 -6.54 4.36
CA LEU A 176 4.64 -7.23 4.18
C LEU A 176 4.60 -8.62 4.78
N MET A 177 4.95 -9.61 3.95
CA MET A 177 5.20 -10.98 4.37
C MET A 177 6.52 -11.47 3.79
N ARG A 178 7.29 -12.22 4.58
CA ARG A 178 8.47 -12.94 4.06
C ARG A 178 8.09 -14.26 3.38
N HIS A 179 7.02 -14.87 3.87
CA HIS A 179 6.40 -16.10 3.38
C HIS A 179 4.97 -16.13 3.89
N LEU A 180 4.08 -16.78 3.14
CA LEU A 180 2.67 -16.89 3.49
C LEU A 180 2.46 -17.86 4.66
N HIS A 181 2.03 -17.34 5.82
CA HIS A 181 1.52 -18.17 6.92
C HIS A 181 0.01 -18.00 7.11
N SER A 182 -0.59 -18.94 7.84
CA SER A 182 -1.97 -18.85 8.31
C SER A 182 -2.23 -17.58 9.14
N ALA A 183 -1.30 -17.18 10.01
CA ALA A 183 -1.43 -15.94 10.79
C ALA A 183 -1.46 -14.68 9.91
N ASP A 184 -0.79 -14.69 8.75
CA ASP A 184 -0.83 -13.57 7.80
C ASP A 184 -2.19 -13.50 7.11
N LEU A 185 -2.77 -14.67 6.79
CA LEU A 185 -4.13 -14.77 6.23
C LEU A 185 -5.20 -14.32 7.23
N GLY A 186 -5.17 -14.81 8.47
CA GLY A 186 -6.18 -14.47 9.48
C GLY A 186 -6.21 -12.98 9.83
N LEU A 187 -5.06 -12.31 9.77
CA LEU A 187 -4.97 -10.87 9.94
C LEU A 187 -5.51 -10.10 8.72
N LEU A 188 -5.17 -10.54 7.51
CA LEU A 188 -5.74 -9.96 6.30
C LEU A 188 -7.27 -10.18 6.23
N GLU A 189 -7.76 -11.30 6.76
CA GLU A 189 -9.19 -11.59 6.94
C GLU A 189 -9.81 -10.69 8.00
N SER A 190 -9.14 -10.39 9.12
CA SER A 190 -9.67 -9.47 10.13
C SER A 190 -9.84 -8.04 9.60
N PHE A 191 -9.00 -7.62 8.66
CA PHE A 191 -9.20 -6.37 7.91
C PHE A 191 -10.46 -6.42 7.03
N HIS A 192 -10.84 -7.60 6.54
CA HIS A 192 -12.01 -7.81 5.67
C HIS A 192 -13.33 -7.89 6.46
N ASP A 193 -13.30 -8.55 7.62
CA ASP A 193 -14.48 -8.97 8.40
C ASP A 193 -15.01 -7.91 9.37
N ARG A 194 -14.23 -6.89 9.73
CA ARG A 194 -14.62 -5.88 10.72
C ARG A 194 -15.25 -4.64 10.07
N GLY A 195 -16.55 -4.73 9.82
CA GLY A 195 -17.45 -3.63 9.43
C GLY A 195 -18.69 -4.12 8.67
N VAL A 196 -19.86 -3.52 8.94
CA VAL A 196 -21.14 -3.79 8.23
C VAL A 196 -21.02 -3.53 6.71
N ALA A 197 -19.92 -2.92 6.25
CA ALA A 197 -19.53 -2.76 4.85
C ALA A 197 -18.13 -3.33 4.53
N ARG A 198 -18.01 -4.66 4.52
CA ARG A 198 -17.04 -5.53 3.78
C ARG A 198 -15.83 -4.80 3.21
N ALA A 199 -14.66 -4.90 3.86
CA ALA A 199 -13.45 -4.26 3.36
C ALA A 199 -12.92 -4.94 2.10
N THR A 200 -13.37 -4.52 0.92
CA THR A 200 -12.94 -5.12 -0.35
C THR A 200 -11.41 -5.25 -0.44
N PRO A 201 -10.85 -6.36 -0.99
CA PRO A 201 -9.39 -6.59 -1.17
C PRO A 201 -8.66 -5.53 -2.00
N VAL A 202 -9.40 -4.50 -2.39
CA VAL A 202 -9.06 -3.48 -3.34
C VAL A 202 -8.09 -2.44 -2.75
N ASN A 203 -8.10 -2.26 -1.44
CA ASN A 203 -7.23 -1.30 -0.74
C ASN A 203 -5.96 -1.94 -0.15
N THR A 204 -5.69 -3.22 -0.45
CA THR A 204 -4.52 -3.92 0.09
C THR A 204 -3.60 -4.42 -1.02
N ILE A 205 -2.31 -4.08 -0.94
CA ILE A 205 -1.25 -4.68 -1.76
C ILE A 205 -0.35 -5.50 -0.84
N ALA A 206 -0.13 -6.76 -1.19
CA ALA A 206 0.84 -7.57 -0.48
C ALA A 206 2.24 -7.38 -1.05
N VAL A 207 3.25 -7.40 -0.19
CA VAL A 207 4.66 -7.36 -0.55
C VAL A 207 5.33 -8.61 -0.03
N LEU A 208 5.89 -9.41 -0.94
CA LEU A 208 6.82 -10.49 -0.59
C LEU A 208 8.17 -9.84 -0.29
N SER A 209 8.39 -9.51 0.99
CA SER A 209 9.59 -8.82 1.44
C SER A 209 10.78 -9.76 1.52
N ARG A 210 12.00 -9.19 1.57
CA ARG A 210 13.27 -9.93 1.59
C ARG A 210 13.37 -10.93 0.44
N ALA A 211 12.94 -10.48 -0.74
CA ALA A 211 12.99 -11.28 -1.97
C ALA A 211 14.41 -11.76 -2.30
N ASP A 212 15.42 -11.05 -1.81
CA ASP A 212 16.85 -11.36 -1.88
C ASP A 212 17.28 -12.56 -1.00
N GLU A 213 16.50 -12.99 -0.01
CA GLU A 213 16.80 -14.17 0.82
C GLU A 213 16.28 -15.47 0.18
N VAL A 214 15.45 -15.39 -0.86
CA VAL A 214 14.86 -16.56 -1.53
C VAL A 214 15.96 -17.44 -2.13
N GLY A 215 15.85 -18.75 -1.94
CA GLY A 215 16.84 -19.70 -2.47
C GLY A 215 18.23 -19.52 -1.85
N VAL A 216 18.30 -19.10 -0.58
CA VAL A 216 19.55 -18.85 0.16
C VAL A 216 20.35 -17.69 -0.43
N GLY A 217 19.66 -16.70 -0.99
CA GLY A 217 20.27 -15.48 -1.54
C GLY A 217 21.28 -15.73 -2.65
N ARG A 218 21.01 -16.71 -3.52
CA ARG A 218 21.71 -16.89 -4.80
C ARG A 218 21.41 -15.73 -5.74
N ILE A 219 22.23 -15.52 -6.77
CA ILE A 219 22.09 -14.39 -7.71
C ILE A 219 20.71 -14.34 -8.42
N ASP A 220 20.04 -15.49 -8.55
CA ASP A 220 18.71 -15.65 -9.11
C ASP A 220 17.56 -15.54 -8.09
N ALA A 221 17.84 -15.17 -6.84
CA ALA A 221 16.87 -15.06 -5.75
C ALA A 221 15.65 -14.21 -6.15
N LEU A 222 15.88 -13.05 -6.77
CA LEU A 222 14.82 -12.15 -7.22
C LEU A 222 13.92 -12.77 -8.31
N MET A 223 14.49 -13.55 -9.23
CA MET A 223 13.73 -14.29 -10.24
C MET A 223 12.89 -15.40 -9.61
N SER A 224 13.45 -16.08 -8.62
CA SER A 224 12.73 -17.07 -7.82
C SER A 224 11.61 -16.44 -6.98
N ALA A 225 11.85 -15.28 -6.39
CA ALA A 225 10.85 -14.51 -5.65
C ALA A 225 9.68 -14.06 -6.55
N ARG A 226 9.95 -13.64 -7.80
CA ARG A 226 8.91 -13.34 -8.81
C ARG A 226 8.02 -14.55 -9.10
N ARG A 227 8.61 -15.74 -9.25
CA ARG A 227 7.83 -16.99 -9.42
C ARG A 227 6.99 -17.33 -8.18
N ILE A 228 7.51 -17.08 -6.98
CA ILE A 228 6.73 -17.26 -5.73
C ILE A 228 5.56 -16.27 -5.69
N ALA A 229 5.81 -14.99 -5.94
CA ALA A 229 4.78 -13.95 -5.98
C ALA A 229 3.69 -14.27 -7.02
N GLN A 230 4.07 -14.77 -8.20
CA GLN A 230 3.10 -15.22 -9.21
C GLN A 230 2.21 -16.36 -8.70
N ARG A 231 2.77 -17.33 -7.99
CA ARG A 231 1.98 -18.39 -7.35
C ARG A 231 1.03 -17.81 -6.28
N TYR A 232 1.50 -16.87 -5.46
CA TYR A 232 0.65 -16.21 -4.46
C TYR A 232 -0.48 -15.38 -5.09
N ARG A 233 -0.25 -14.70 -6.21
CA ARG A 233 -1.29 -14.01 -7.01
C ARG A 233 -2.36 -14.97 -7.56
N SER A 234 -2.05 -16.25 -7.67
CA SER A 234 -2.99 -17.30 -8.09
C SER A 234 -3.65 -18.04 -6.91
N ASP A 235 -3.15 -17.89 -5.67
CA ASP A 235 -3.75 -18.53 -4.49
C ASP A 235 -5.12 -17.91 -4.18
N PRO A 236 -6.22 -18.68 -4.23
CA PRO A 236 -7.57 -18.17 -3.99
C PRO A 236 -7.76 -17.51 -2.62
N ARG A 237 -6.99 -17.92 -1.61
CA ARG A 237 -7.06 -17.33 -0.26
C ARG A 237 -6.51 -15.92 -0.26
N LEU A 238 -5.36 -15.69 -0.91
CA LEU A 238 -4.76 -14.35 -1.01
C LEU A 238 -5.49 -13.44 -1.99
N ARG A 239 -5.99 -13.98 -3.11
CA ARG A 239 -6.75 -13.19 -4.10
C ARG A 239 -7.98 -12.52 -3.50
N LYS A 240 -8.59 -13.13 -2.49
CA LYS A 240 -9.72 -12.58 -1.73
C LYS A 240 -9.36 -11.41 -0.83
N LEU A 241 -8.08 -11.27 -0.50
CA LEU A 241 -7.59 -10.41 0.59
C LEU A 241 -6.69 -9.28 0.11
N CYS A 242 -6.08 -9.40 -1.08
CA CYS A 242 -5.23 -8.36 -1.65
C CYS A 242 -5.37 -8.25 -3.17
N GLN A 243 -4.98 -7.08 -3.69
CA GLN A 243 -4.95 -6.78 -5.12
C GLN A 243 -3.95 -7.64 -5.89
N THR A 244 -2.75 -7.73 -5.34
CA THR A 244 -1.60 -8.38 -5.95
C THR A 244 -0.54 -8.59 -4.88
N VAL A 245 0.47 -9.39 -5.22
CA VAL A 245 1.66 -9.61 -4.39
C VAL A 245 2.88 -9.13 -5.17
N VAL A 246 3.67 -8.18 -4.66
CA VAL A 246 4.90 -7.69 -5.33
C VAL A 246 6.14 -8.17 -4.57
N PRO A 247 7.11 -8.83 -5.21
CA PRO A 247 8.36 -9.21 -4.56
C PRO A 247 9.29 -8.01 -4.46
N VAL A 248 9.81 -7.73 -3.26
CA VAL A 248 10.72 -6.60 -3.03
C VAL A 248 11.90 -6.98 -2.14
N ALA A 249 13.11 -6.72 -2.65
CA ALA A 249 14.33 -6.70 -1.86
C ALA A 249 14.53 -5.30 -1.28
N GLY A 250 13.84 -5.03 -0.17
CA GLY A 250 13.75 -3.69 0.42
C GLY A 250 15.11 -3.08 0.78
N LEU A 251 16.06 -3.89 1.24
CA LEU A 251 17.39 -3.41 1.61
C LEU A 251 18.16 -2.87 0.39
N ILE A 252 18.15 -3.61 -0.72
CA ILE A 252 18.76 -3.17 -1.98
C ILE A 252 18.06 -1.93 -2.52
N ALA A 253 16.72 -1.91 -2.45
CA ALA A 253 15.92 -0.77 -2.88
C ALA A 253 16.28 0.50 -2.10
N GLN A 254 16.40 0.39 -0.77
CA GLN A 254 16.79 1.49 0.11
C GLN A 254 18.20 1.96 -0.21
N THR A 255 19.19 1.06 -0.24
CA THR A 255 20.58 1.45 -0.44
C THR A 255 20.89 1.95 -1.82
N ALA A 256 20.23 1.42 -2.85
CA ALA A 256 20.39 1.95 -4.20
C ALA A 256 19.92 3.41 -4.29
N ARG A 257 18.86 3.77 -3.56
CA ARG A 257 18.34 5.15 -3.53
C ARG A 257 19.17 6.11 -2.69
N THR A 258 19.91 5.59 -1.72
CA THR A 258 20.79 6.37 -0.84
C THR A 258 22.26 5.97 -0.99
N LEU A 259 22.64 5.53 -2.20
CA LEU A 259 23.99 5.08 -2.53
C LEU A 259 24.97 6.24 -2.42
N ARG A 260 26.04 6.04 -1.65
CA ARG A 260 27.10 7.04 -1.49
C ARG A 260 28.32 6.73 -2.36
N GLN A 261 29.12 7.76 -2.64
CA GLN A 261 30.29 7.65 -3.51
C GLN A 261 31.36 6.72 -2.94
N ASP A 262 31.58 6.76 -1.63
CA ASP A 262 32.52 5.91 -0.92
C ASP A 262 32.10 4.43 -0.93
N GLU A 263 30.80 4.16 -0.80
CA GLU A 263 30.22 2.82 -0.94
C GLU A 263 30.40 2.29 -2.35
N PHE A 264 30.16 3.12 -3.36
CA PHE A 264 30.40 2.77 -4.76
C PHE A 264 31.88 2.44 -5.00
N ALA A 265 32.81 3.26 -4.50
CA ALA A 265 34.24 3.02 -4.65
C ALA A 265 34.65 1.67 -4.05
N ALA A 266 34.19 1.35 -2.83
CA ALA A 266 34.49 0.06 -2.20
C ALA A 266 33.89 -1.14 -2.97
N LEU A 267 32.71 -0.98 -3.57
CA LEU A 267 32.13 -2.00 -4.46
C LEU A 267 32.91 -2.15 -5.78
N ALA A 268 33.45 -1.05 -6.31
CA ALA A 268 34.28 -1.06 -7.51
C ALA A 268 35.63 -1.75 -7.26
N GLU A 269 36.24 -1.54 -6.10
CA GLU A 269 37.45 -2.27 -5.67
C GLU A 269 37.19 -3.78 -5.58
N LEU A 270 36.09 -4.18 -4.95
CA LEU A 270 35.64 -5.58 -4.93
C LEU A 270 35.39 -6.14 -6.33
N ALA A 271 34.87 -5.33 -7.25
CA ALA A 271 34.64 -5.74 -8.62
C ALA A 271 35.93 -5.91 -9.43
N ALA A 272 36.96 -5.12 -9.14
CA ALA A 272 38.28 -5.19 -9.77
C ALA A 272 39.13 -6.37 -9.26
N ALA A 273 38.89 -6.84 -8.03
CA ALA A 273 39.59 -7.98 -7.45
C ALA A 273 39.34 -9.31 -8.20
N PRO A 274 40.24 -10.32 -8.09
CA PRO A 274 40.07 -11.63 -8.70
C PRO A 274 38.73 -12.29 -8.34
N ARG A 275 38.08 -12.94 -9.31
CA ARG A 275 36.70 -13.45 -9.14
C ARG A 275 36.61 -14.51 -8.05
N ASP A 276 37.57 -15.41 -8.02
CA ASP A 276 37.71 -16.52 -7.08
C ASP A 276 37.90 -16.04 -5.65
N GLU A 277 38.74 -15.01 -5.43
CA GLU A 277 38.93 -14.41 -4.10
C GLU A 277 37.64 -13.78 -3.58
N VAL A 278 36.95 -13.02 -4.43
CA VAL A 278 35.69 -12.35 -4.09
C VAL A 278 34.59 -13.36 -3.80
N GLU A 279 34.46 -14.41 -4.62
CA GLU A 279 33.50 -15.49 -4.40
C GLU A 279 33.80 -16.26 -3.10
N ALA A 280 35.07 -16.54 -2.81
CA ALA A 280 35.49 -17.20 -1.57
C ALA A 280 35.19 -16.35 -0.33
N ALA A 281 35.39 -15.03 -0.41
CA ALA A 281 35.02 -14.09 0.65
C ALA A 281 33.49 -14.06 0.86
N MET A 282 32.69 -14.16 -0.20
CA MET A 282 31.23 -14.11 -0.16
C MET A 282 30.54 -15.44 0.20
N LEU A 283 31.29 -16.46 0.65
CA LEU A 283 30.71 -17.74 1.09
C LEU A 283 29.94 -17.62 2.41
N SER A 284 30.33 -16.71 3.29
CA SER A 284 29.59 -16.41 4.53
C SER A 284 29.78 -14.97 4.97
N VAL A 285 28.88 -14.50 5.83
CA VAL A 285 28.97 -13.18 6.47
C VAL A 285 30.30 -13.01 7.21
N ASP A 286 30.72 -14.01 7.98
CA ASP A 286 31.96 -13.94 8.76
C ASP A 286 33.20 -13.85 7.87
N ARG A 287 33.24 -14.63 6.78
CA ARG A 287 34.35 -14.60 5.83
C ARG A 287 34.43 -13.25 5.15
N PHE A 288 33.31 -12.74 4.68
CA PHE A 288 33.26 -11.45 4.00
C PHE A 288 33.72 -10.33 4.95
N THR A 289 33.20 -10.30 6.17
CA THR A 289 33.54 -9.27 7.16
C THR A 289 35.02 -9.26 7.52
N ARG A 290 35.68 -10.42 7.59
CA ARG A 290 37.12 -10.52 7.89
C ARG A 290 38.02 -10.19 6.70
N ALA A 291 37.48 -10.23 5.48
CA ALA A 291 38.26 -10.05 4.26
C ALA A 291 38.64 -8.59 3.98
N GLY A 292 38.03 -7.61 4.66
CA GLY A 292 38.36 -6.20 4.45
C GLY A 292 37.74 -5.28 5.53
N PRO A 293 38.39 -4.13 5.82
CA PRO A 293 37.98 -3.24 6.91
C PRO A 293 36.59 -2.60 6.69
N ASP A 294 36.20 -2.31 5.45
CA ASP A 294 34.91 -1.70 5.10
C ASP A 294 33.78 -2.71 4.86
N HIS A 295 34.09 -4.01 4.88
CA HIS A 295 33.13 -5.05 4.50
C HIS A 295 31.96 -5.15 5.47
N ALA A 296 32.18 -4.89 6.77
CA ALA A 296 31.10 -4.85 7.76
C ALA A 296 30.06 -3.76 7.43
N ARG A 297 30.55 -2.58 7.04
CA ARG A 297 29.71 -1.43 6.69
C ARG A 297 28.94 -1.68 5.39
N LEU A 298 29.62 -2.21 4.36
CA LEU A 298 28.96 -2.63 3.12
C LEU A 298 27.92 -3.72 3.38
N LEU A 299 28.22 -4.69 4.24
CA LEU A 299 27.30 -5.78 4.54
C LEU A 299 26.04 -5.28 5.26
N ALA A 300 26.19 -4.38 6.24
CA ALA A 300 25.06 -3.78 6.94
C ALA A 300 24.13 -3.03 5.98
N ARG A 301 24.72 -2.38 4.95
CA ARG A 301 23.98 -1.63 3.95
C ARG A 301 23.34 -2.52 2.89
N PHE A 302 24.11 -3.31 2.18
CA PHE A 302 23.63 -4.01 0.98
C PHE A 302 23.12 -5.42 1.27
N GLY A 303 23.52 -6.02 2.39
CA GLY A 303 23.43 -7.45 2.59
C GLY A 303 24.30 -8.22 1.60
N LEU A 304 24.59 -9.49 1.89
CA LEU A 304 25.53 -10.28 1.07
C LEU A 304 25.05 -10.45 -0.38
N PHE A 305 23.73 -10.61 -0.58
CA PHE A 305 23.15 -10.65 -1.92
C PHE A 305 23.33 -9.33 -2.67
N GLY A 306 23.10 -8.18 -2.01
CA GLY A 306 23.22 -6.87 -2.64
C GLY A 306 24.63 -6.56 -3.09
N ILE A 307 25.66 -6.86 -2.29
CA ILE A 307 27.06 -6.63 -2.74
C ILE A 307 27.40 -7.60 -3.89
N ARG A 308 26.96 -8.86 -3.82
CA ARG A 308 27.18 -9.82 -4.93
C ARG A 308 26.56 -9.31 -6.23
N LEU A 309 25.32 -8.82 -6.16
CA LEU A 309 24.63 -8.24 -7.30
C LEU A 309 25.37 -7.00 -7.81
N ALA A 310 25.77 -6.09 -6.93
CA ALA A 310 26.50 -4.88 -7.31
C ALA A 310 27.84 -5.18 -7.98
N VAL A 311 28.63 -6.11 -7.44
CA VAL A 311 29.90 -6.55 -8.05
C VAL A 311 29.69 -7.12 -9.46
N VAL A 312 28.66 -7.96 -9.64
CA VAL A 312 28.31 -8.50 -10.96
C VAL A 312 27.92 -7.38 -11.93
N LEU A 313 27.14 -6.39 -11.48
CA LEU A 313 26.70 -5.26 -12.30
C LEU A 313 27.87 -4.35 -12.70
N ILE A 314 28.77 -4.01 -11.77
CA ILE A 314 29.95 -3.19 -12.08
C ILE A 314 30.81 -3.89 -13.15
N ARG A 315 31.04 -5.20 -13.01
CA ARG A 315 31.75 -6.01 -14.01
C ARG A 315 31.03 -6.09 -15.37
N GLN A 316 29.72 -5.82 -15.42
CA GLN A 316 28.92 -5.74 -16.64
C GLN A 316 28.90 -4.34 -17.27
N GLY A 317 29.62 -3.36 -16.70
CA GLY A 317 29.73 -2.00 -17.24
C GLY A 317 28.78 -0.98 -16.58
N PHE A 318 28.20 -1.29 -15.42
CA PHE A 318 27.53 -0.30 -14.57
C PHE A 318 28.57 0.33 -13.62
N ASP A 319 29.52 1.04 -14.22
CA ASP A 319 30.77 1.54 -13.60
C ASP A 319 30.70 2.99 -13.10
N ASP A 320 29.50 3.53 -12.94
CA ASP A 320 29.25 4.78 -12.24
C ASP A 320 28.12 4.64 -11.20
N PRO A 321 28.12 5.46 -10.14
CA PRO A 321 27.14 5.35 -9.05
C PRO A 321 25.69 5.48 -9.52
N ALA A 322 25.39 6.38 -10.46
CA ALA A 322 24.04 6.63 -10.90
C ALA A 322 23.48 5.45 -11.71
N ARG A 323 24.27 4.88 -12.62
CA ARG A 323 23.90 3.69 -13.38
C ARG A 323 23.75 2.46 -12.48
N LEU A 324 24.66 2.25 -11.53
CA LEU A 324 24.55 1.16 -10.57
C LEU A 324 23.29 1.30 -9.71
N ALA A 325 23.05 2.47 -9.13
CA ALA A 325 21.86 2.77 -8.33
C ALA A 325 20.58 2.50 -9.13
N ALA A 326 20.47 3.02 -10.35
CA ALA A 326 19.30 2.82 -11.20
C ALA A 326 19.05 1.33 -11.48
N GLU A 327 20.10 0.55 -11.78
CA GLU A 327 19.95 -0.88 -12.05
C GLU A 327 19.62 -1.69 -10.80
N LEU A 328 20.19 -1.36 -9.64
CA LEU A 328 19.84 -1.98 -8.36
C LEU A 328 18.38 -1.70 -8.00
N VAL A 329 17.88 -0.47 -8.20
CA VAL A 329 16.45 -0.14 -8.03
C VAL A 329 15.59 -0.99 -8.95
N ARG A 330 15.90 -1.04 -10.26
CA ARG A 330 15.15 -1.85 -11.23
C ARG A 330 15.07 -3.32 -10.84
N ARG A 331 16.16 -3.90 -10.32
CA ARG A 331 16.20 -5.31 -9.90
C ARG A 331 15.52 -5.55 -8.56
N SER A 332 15.52 -4.58 -7.65
CA SER A 332 14.99 -4.73 -6.30
C SER A 332 13.48 -5.00 -6.21
N GLY A 333 12.73 -4.71 -7.29
CA GLY A 333 11.27 -4.78 -7.32
C GLY A 333 10.57 -3.51 -6.84
N LEU A 334 11.33 -2.47 -6.46
CA LEU A 334 10.77 -1.19 -6.01
C LEU A 334 9.96 -0.48 -7.11
N ASP A 335 10.44 -0.48 -8.36
CA ASP A 335 9.72 0.19 -9.46
C ASP A 335 8.38 -0.49 -9.74
N GLU A 336 8.34 -1.84 -9.75
CA GLU A 336 7.10 -2.62 -9.87
C GLU A 336 6.11 -2.27 -8.74
N LEU A 337 6.60 -2.11 -7.51
CA LEU A 337 5.76 -1.69 -6.39
C LEU A 337 5.24 -0.25 -6.56
N ARG A 338 6.10 0.70 -6.95
CA ARG A 338 5.73 2.11 -7.14
C ARG A 338 4.68 2.27 -8.25
N GLU A 339 4.86 1.56 -9.36
CA GLU A 339 3.89 1.52 -10.45
C GLU A 339 2.56 0.94 -9.97
N THR A 340 2.60 -0.18 -9.24
CA THR A 340 1.41 -0.81 -8.65
C THR A 340 0.68 0.15 -7.71
N LEU A 341 1.39 0.87 -6.84
CA LEU A 341 0.81 1.85 -5.92
C LEU A 341 0.20 3.05 -6.68
N SER A 342 0.87 3.54 -7.72
CA SER A 342 0.35 4.63 -8.54
C SER A 342 -0.96 4.24 -9.25
N VAL A 343 -0.97 3.09 -9.91
CA VAL A 343 -2.15 2.60 -10.66
C VAL A 343 -3.31 2.24 -9.73
N LEU A 344 -3.04 1.56 -8.62
CA LEU A 344 -4.10 1.03 -7.77
C LEU A 344 -4.57 2.00 -6.69
N PHE A 345 -3.68 2.80 -6.11
CA PHE A 345 -4.03 3.69 -5.01
C PHE A 345 -4.15 5.15 -5.46
N ALA A 346 -3.20 5.68 -6.26
CA ALA A 346 -3.26 7.09 -6.64
C ALA A 346 -4.45 7.40 -7.57
N GLU A 347 -4.72 6.55 -8.57
CA GLU A 347 -5.91 6.73 -9.43
C GLU A 347 -7.24 6.61 -8.67
N ARG A 348 -7.24 5.95 -7.51
CA ARG A 348 -8.42 5.70 -6.68
C ARG A 348 -8.46 6.54 -5.41
N ARG A 349 -7.54 7.50 -5.26
CA ARG A 349 -7.35 8.27 -4.03
C ARG A 349 -8.65 8.86 -3.50
N ASP A 350 -9.40 9.57 -4.34
CA ASP A 350 -10.65 10.22 -3.91
C ASP A 350 -11.74 9.22 -3.57
N LEU A 351 -11.80 8.09 -4.28
CA LEU A 351 -12.76 7.02 -4.00
C LEU A 351 -12.45 6.32 -2.67
N LEU A 352 -11.17 6.07 -2.39
CA LEU A 352 -10.73 5.48 -1.13
C LEU A 352 -11.03 6.44 0.04
N LYS A 353 -10.68 7.73 -0.08
CA LYS A 353 -10.98 8.75 0.94
C LYS A 353 -12.49 8.91 1.18
N ALA A 354 -13.29 9.02 0.11
CA ALA A 354 -14.75 9.14 0.20
C ALA A 354 -15.38 7.94 0.91
N ARG A 355 -14.87 6.74 0.62
CA ARG A 355 -15.29 5.52 1.32
C ARG A 355 -14.90 5.54 2.79
N SER A 356 -13.65 5.84 3.12
CA SER A 356 -13.16 5.93 4.50
C SER A 356 -14.02 6.91 5.31
N ALA A 357 -14.33 8.07 4.74
CA ALA A 357 -15.14 9.09 5.38
C ALA A 357 -16.62 8.68 5.57
N LEU A 358 -17.23 8.00 4.59
CA LEU A 358 -18.59 7.47 4.74
C LEU A 358 -18.67 6.36 5.80
N LEU A 359 -17.68 5.48 5.86
CA LEU A 359 -17.62 4.45 6.91
C LEU A 359 -17.42 5.09 8.28
N ALA A 360 -16.60 6.13 8.36
CA ALA A 360 -16.43 6.88 9.61
C ALA A 360 -17.74 7.54 10.06
N LEU A 361 -18.46 8.18 9.13
CA LEU A 361 -19.75 8.78 9.39
C LEU A 361 -20.80 7.72 9.79
N ASP A 362 -20.86 6.59 9.10
CA ASP A 362 -21.77 5.48 9.44
C ASP A 362 -21.53 4.95 10.86
N THR A 363 -20.27 4.79 11.27
CA THR A 363 -19.94 4.40 12.65
C THR A 363 -20.41 5.45 13.67
N VAL A 364 -20.15 6.74 13.43
CA VAL A 364 -20.59 7.82 14.32
C VAL A 364 -22.12 7.84 14.45
N LEU A 365 -22.85 7.74 13.34
CA LEU A 365 -24.32 7.73 13.33
C LEU A 365 -24.90 6.54 14.11
N ARG A 366 -24.19 5.40 14.11
CA ARG A 366 -24.61 4.18 14.81
C ARG A 366 -24.32 4.22 16.31
N GLU A 367 -23.17 4.75 16.69
CA GLU A 367 -22.70 4.77 18.08
C GLU A 367 -23.21 5.97 18.88
N ARG A 368 -23.48 7.09 18.18
CA ARG A 368 -23.97 8.34 18.78
C ARG A 368 -25.35 8.68 18.21
N PRO A 369 -26.42 7.93 18.56
CA PRO A 369 -27.73 8.11 17.94
C PRO A 369 -28.31 9.49 18.22
N ASN A 370 -28.73 10.18 17.15
CA ASN A 370 -29.41 11.47 17.22
C ASN A 370 -30.69 11.40 16.35
N PRO A 371 -31.90 11.72 16.88
CA PRO A 371 -33.13 11.73 16.10
C PRO A 371 -33.09 12.60 14.85
N GLU A 372 -32.37 13.73 14.89
CA GLU A 372 -32.20 14.64 13.75
C GLU A 372 -31.31 14.04 12.66
N ALA A 373 -30.51 13.02 12.99
CA ALA A 373 -29.60 12.33 12.07
C ALA A 373 -30.26 11.16 11.32
N ALA A 374 -31.53 10.82 11.57
CA ALA A 374 -32.19 9.67 10.94
C ALA A 374 -32.17 9.74 9.39
N ALA A 375 -32.40 10.94 8.84
CA ALA A 375 -32.32 11.17 7.40
C ALA A 375 -30.89 11.02 6.86
N LEU A 376 -29.87 11.38 7.66
CA LEU A 376 -28.47 11.20 7.30
C LEU A 376 -28.07 9.72 7.24
N SER A 377 -28.51 8.90 8.20
CA SER A 377 -28.26 7.46 8.17
C SER A 377 -28.81 6.82 6.90
N THR A 378 -30.05 7.13 6.53
CA THR A 378 -30.64 6.65 5.26
C THR A 378 -29.87 7.17 4.04
N ALA A 379 -29.41 8.43 4.04
CA ALA A 379 -28.63 8.98 2.95
C ALA A 379 -27.26 8.29 2.81
N VAL A 380 -26.56 8.02 3.92
CA VAL A 380 -25.28 7.31 3.96
C VAL A 380 -25.45 5.87 3.45
N GLU A 381 -26.45 5.13 3.94
CA GLU A 381 -26.76 3.79 3.47
C GLU A 381 -27.04 3.76 1.96
N ARG A 382 -27.82 4.73 1.46
CA ARG A 382 -28.11 4.88 0.04
C ARG A 382 -26.84 5.12 -0.78
N VAL A 383 -25.97 6.04 -0.36
CA VAL A 383 -24.71 6.31 -1.08
C VAL A 383 -23.80 5.07 -1.08
N LEU A 384 -23.67 4.39 0.06
CA LEU A 384 -22.89 3.15 0.16
C LEU A 384 -23.44 2.03 -0.74
N ALA A 385 -24.77 1.94 -0.88
CA ALA A 385 -25.44 0.94 -1.71
C ALA A 385 -25.38 1.28 -3.22
N ASP A 386 -25.73 2.51 -3.60
CA ASP A 386 -26.07 2.90 -4.96
C ASP A 386 -24.90 3.46 -5.77
N ALA A 387 -23.85 3.96 -5.12
CA ALA A 387 -22.69 4.50 -5.80
C ALA A 387 -22.00 3.41 -6.64
N HIS A 388 -21.99 3.62 -7.96
CA HIS A 388 -21.48 2.62 -8.91
C HIS A 388 -20.00 2.34 -8.68
N GLU A 389 -19.22 3.36 -8.31
CA GLU A 389 -17.80 3.21 -7.99
C GLU A 389 -17.58 2.23 -6.83
N PHE A 390 -18.43 2.23 -5.80
CA PHE A 390 -18.36 1.23 -4.72
C PHE A 390 -18.84 -0.14 -5.18
N ALA A 391 -19.85 -0.20 -6.05
CA ALA A 391 -20.27 -1.45 -6.68
C ALA A 391 -19.13 -2.08 -7.49
N GLU A 392 -18.32 -1.30 -8.21
CA GLU A 392 -17.12 -1.79 -8.91
C GLU A 392 -16.12 -2.42 -7.93
N LEU A 393 -15.80 -1.75 -6.80
CA LEU A 393 -14.86 -2.30 -5.82
C LEU A 393 -15.37 -3.62 -5.21
N ARG A 394 -16.67 -3.68 -4.88
CA ARG A 394 -17.30 -4.91 -4.36
C ARG A 394 -17.28 -6.02 -5.39
N ALA A 395 -17.61 -5.71 -6.64
CA ALA A 395 -17.61 -6.66 -7.75
C ALA A 395 -16.22 -7.26 -8.00
N ILE A 396 -15.13 -6.47 -7.90
CA ILE A 396 -13.76 -6.99 -7.97
C ILE A 396 -13.51 -8.04 -6.87
N GLY A 397 -13.94 -7.74 -5.63
CA GLY A 397 -13.84 -8.70 -4.52
C GLY A 397 -14.57 -10.02 -4.81
N VAL A 398 -15.79 -9.94 -5.35
CA VAL A 398 -16.60 -11.11 -5.73
C VAL A 398 -15.97 -11.91 -6.88
N VAL A 399 -15.47 -11.24 -7.91
CA VAL A 399 -14.76 -11.88 -9.03
C VAL A 399 -13.54 -12.64 -8.50
N ARG A 400 -12.76 -12.02 -7.61
CA ARG A 400 -11.56 -12.63 -7.05
C ARG A 400 -11.84 -13.76 -6.09
N SER A 401 -12.91 -13.68 -5.31
CA SER A 401 -13.29 -14.72 -4.36
C SER A 401 -13.71 -16.02 -5.04
N GLY A 402 -14.11 -15.95 -6.31
CA GLY A 402 -14.60 -17.10 -7.05
C GLY A 402 -15.91 -17.66 -6.46
N THR A 403 -16.63 -16.88 -5.65
CA THR A 403 -17.94 -17.28 -5.11
C THR A 403 -19.01 -17.31 -6.19
N VAL A 404 -18.81 -16.58 -7.29
CA VAL A 404 -19.69 -16.58 -8.46
C VAL A 404 -19.07 -17.44 -9.55
N ALA A 405 -19.81 -18.46 -9.99
CA ALA A 405 -19.43 -19.29 -11.13
C ALA A 405 -19.56 -18.47 -12.43
N MET A 406 -18.49 -18.42 -13.21
CA MET A 406 -18.42 -17.72 -14.49
C MET A 406 -17.34 -18.33 -15.40
N PRO A 407 -17.41 -18.13 -16.72
CA PRO A 407 -16.34 -18.53 -17.64
C PRO A 407 -14.98 -17.92 -17.27
N ALA A 408 -13.88 -18.64 -17.50
CA ALA A 408 -12.54 -18.21 -17.09
C ALA A 408 -12.07 -16.94 -17.85
N ASP A 409 -12.41 -16.84 -19.13
CA ASP A 409 -12.23 -15.66 -19.98
C ASP A 409 -13.06 -14.48 -19.48
N ALA A 410 -14.32 -14.72 -19.08
CA ALA A 410 -15.19 -13.70 -18.49
C ALA A 410 -14.63 -13.17 -17.15
N LYS A 411 -14.00 -14.01 -16.34
CA LYS A 411 -13.43 -13.61 -15.05
C LYS A 411 -12.34 -12.55 -15.19
N ALA A 412 -11.34 -12.81 -16.05
CA ALA A 412 -10.24 -11.88 -16.28
C ALA A 412 -10.72 -10.60 -16.96
N GLU A 413 -11.66 -10.71 -17.90
CA GLU A 413 -12.29 -9.57 -18.57
C GLU A 413 -13.10 -8.72 -17.57
N ALA A 414 -13.89 -9.32 -16.68
CA ALA A 414 -14.64 -8.62 -15.64
C ALA A 414 -13.71 -7.82 -14.71
N GLU A 415 -12.67 -8.48 -14.18
CA GLU A 415 -11.71 -7.86 -13.27
C GLU A 415 -11.08 -6.62 -13.89
N ARG A 416 -10.71 -6.72 -15.18
CA ARG A 416 -10.16 -5.60 -15.96
C ARG A 416 -11.18 -4.49 -16.20
N LEU A 417 -12.41 -4.80 -16.64
CA LEU A 417 -13.44 -3.80 -16.97
C LEU A 417 -13.95 -3.02 -15.74
N LEU A 418 -13.99 -3.69 -14.58
CA LEU A 418 -14.26 -3.08 -13.28
C LEU A 418 -13.07 -2.22 -12.78
N GLY A 419 -11.96 -2.22 -13.51
CA GLY A 419 -10.79 -1.39 -13.27
C GLY A 419 -9.74 -2.01 -12.36
N GLY A 420 -9.76 -3.32 -12.12
CA GLY A 420 -8.85 -4.03 -11.21
C GLY A 420 -7.35 -3.83 -11.50
N ALA A 421 -6.99 -3.40 -12.70
CA ALA A 421 -5.62 -3.09 -13.14
C ALA A 421 -5.41 -1.60 -13.49
N GLY A 422 -6.31 -0.72 -13.05
CA GLY A 422 -6.31 0.70 -13.41
C GLY A 422 -7.66 1.16 -13.93
N SER A 423 -7.86 2.46 -13.97
CA SER A 423 -9.16 3.07 -14.13
C SER A 423 -9.36 3.81 -15.45
N THR A 424 -8.30 3.92 -16.25
CA THR A 424 -8.30 4.47 -17.61
C THR A 424 -9.09 3.58 -18.57
N ALA A 425 -9.62 4.18 -19.64
CA ALA A 425 -10.41 3.45 -20.65
C ALA A 425 -9.56 2.39 -21.37
N TRP A 426 -8.36 2.73 -21.84
CA TRP A 426 -7.46 1.78 -22.49
C TRP A 426 -7.06 0.61 -21.58
N SER A 427 -6.79 0.84 -20.28
CA SER A 427 -6.48 -0.23 -19.32
C SER A 427 -7.67 -1.18 -19.14
N ARG A 428 -8.88 -0.61 -18.94
CA ARG A 428 -10.13 -1.38 -18.87
C ARG A 428 -10.42 -2.16 -20.14
N LEU A 429 -9.99 -1.68 -21.31
CA LEU A 429 -10.25 -2.30 -22.62
C LEU A 429 -9.12 -3.20 -23.12
N ALA A 430 -8.05 -3.40 -22.34
CA ALA A 430 -6.85 -4.16 -22.75
C ALA A 430 -6.20 -3.60 -24.03
N LEU A 431 -6.26 -2.28 -24.17
CA LEU A 431 -5.64 -1.53 -25.25
C LEU A 431 -4.33 -0.90 -24.78
N ARG A 432 -3.49 -0.54 -25.74
CA ARG A 432 -2.25 0.19 -25.45
C ARG A 432 -2.57 1.63 -24.99
N PRO A 433 -1.69 2.26 -24.19
CA PRO A 433 -1.90 3.64 -23.74
C PRO A 433 -2.04 4.68 -24.87
N ASP A 434 -1.47 4.40 -26.04
CA ASP A 434 -1.52 5.22 -27.26
C ASP A 434 -2.74 4.93 -28.16
N ALA A 435 -3.64 4.03 -27.75
CA ALA A 435 -4.84 3.71 -28.52
C ALA A 435 -5.73 4.93 -28.71
N THR A 436 -6.14 5.16 -29.95
CA THR A 436 -7.01 6.26 -30.35
C THR A 436 -8.40 6.13 -29.71
N ARG A 437 -9.13 7.25 -29.65
CA ARG A 437 -10.52 7.23 -29.15
C ARG A 437 -11.43 6.32 -29.98
N GLU A 438 -11.17 6.19 -31.28
CA GLU A 438 -11.92 5.32 -32.19
C GLU A 438 -11.70 3.85 -31.86
N GLU A 439 -10.44 3.40 -31.73
CA GLU A 439 -10.10 2.04 -31.29
C GLU A 439 -10.74 1.71 -29.92
N GLN A 440 -10.72 2.68 -28.99
CA GLN A 440 -11.37 2.52 -27.68
C GLN A 440 -12.91 2.38 -27.80
N ARG A 441 -13.56 3.12 -28.71
CA ARG A 441 -15.01 3.03 -28.94
C ARG A 441 -15.41 1.69 -29.55
N GLU A 442 -14.65 1.21 -30.53
CA GLU A 442 -14.91 -0.10 -31.14
C GLU A 442 -14.75 -1.23 -30.11
N ALA A 443 -13.66 -1.19 -29.33
CA ALA A 443 -13.39 -2.20 -28.31
C ALA A 443 -14.47 -2.23 -27.22
N VAL A 444 -14.91 -1.07 -26.71
CA VAL A 444 -15.96 -1.03 -25.67
C VAL A 444 -17.31 -1.50 -26.21
N ALA A 445 -17.65 -1.20 -27.47
CA ALA A 445 -18.91 -1.66 -28.06
C ALA A 445 -18.98 -3.20 -28.14
N LEU A 446 -17.90 -3.84 -28.58
CA LEU A 446 -17.81 -5.31 -28.67
C LEU A 446 -17.95 -5.99 -27.30
N VAL A 447 -17.29 -5.42 -26.29
CA VAL A 447 -17.32 -5.96 -24.93
C VAL A 447 -18.67 -5.69 -24.28
N LEU A 448 -19.22 -4.48 -24.39
CA LEU A 448 -20.52 -4.11 -23.84
C LEU A 448 -21.63 -5.05 -24.36
N ALA A 449 -21.71 -5.27 -25.67
CA ALA A 449 -22.69 -6.18 -26.27
C ALA A 449 -22.57 -7.62 -25.74
N ARG A 450 -21.34 -8.09 -25.49
CA ARG A 450 -21.10 -9.42 -24.90
C ARG A 450 -21.63 -9.51 -23.47
N TRP A 451 -21.31 -8.51 -22.65
CA TRP A 451 -21.72 -8.47 -21.24
C TRP A 451 -23.23 -8.26 -21.07
N GLN A 452 -23.87 -7.50 -21.96
CA GLN A 452 -25.33 -7.37 -22.03
C GLN A 452 -26.01 -8.73 -22.28
N ARG A 453 -25.51 -9.52 -23.24
CA ARG A 453 -26.02 -10.88 -23.48
C ARG A 453 -25.91 -11.79 -22.25
N TRP A 454 -24.83 -11.69 -21.47
CA TRP A 454 -24.71 -12.45 -20.23
C TRP A 454 -25.64 -11.96 -19.12
N ALA A 455 -25.88 -10.64 -19.03
CA ALA A 455 -26.78 -10.02 -18.07
C ALA A 455 -28.27 -10.31 -18.35
N GLU A 456 -28.61 -10.63 -19.60
CA GLU A 456 -29.98 -10.96 -20.04
C GLU A 456 -30.21 -12.48 -20.19
N SER A 457 -29.14 -13.29 -20.16
CA SER A 457 -29.22 -14.73 -20.35
C SER A 457 -29.98 -15.44 -19.22
N PRO A 458 -31.07 -16.16 -19.51
CA PRO A 458 -31.79 -16.96 -18.51
C PRO A 458 -30.97 -18.15 -17.97
N MET A 459 -29.94 -18.57 -18.71
CA MET A 459 -29.05 -19.67 -18.35
C MET A 459 -27.96 -19.26 -17.34
N SER A 460 -27.79 -17.96 -17.10
CA SER A 460 -26.82 -17.42 -16.15
C SER A 460 -27.36 -17.49 -14.72
N SER A 461 -26.50 -17.81 -13.75
CA SER A 461 -26.90 -17.71 -12.34
C SER A 461 -27.25 -16.27 -11.96
N ARG A 462 -28.18 -16.08 -11.02
CA ARG A 462 -28.57 -14.74 -10.52
C ARG A 462 -27.36 -13.90 -10.09
N ALA A 463 -26.42 -14.51 -9.35
CA ALA A 463 -25.22 -13.83 -8.89
C ALA A 463 -24.29 -13.41 -10.04
N PHE A 464 -24.21 -14.21 -11.11
CA PHE A 464 -23.46 -13.84 -12.32
C PHE A 464 -24.16 -12.73 -13.10
N VAL A 465 -25.49 -12.75 -13.19
CA VAL A 465 -26.29 -11.69 -13.82
C VAL A 465 -26.12 -10.35 -13.09
N GLU A 466 -26.18 -10.34 -11.76
CA GLU A 466 -25.96 -9.15 -10.94
C GLU A 466 -24.55 -8.57 -11.17
N LEU A 467 -23.53 -9.43 -11.19
CA LEU A 467 -22.16 -9.02 -11.53
C LEU A 467 -22.07 -8.46 -12.96
N ALA A 468 -22.67 -9.15 -13.94
CA ALA A 468 -22.64 -8.73 -15.33
C ALA A 468 -23.27 -7.36 -15.53
N ARG A 469 -24.36 -7.03 -14.83
CA ARG A 469 -24.98 -5.69 -14.84
C ARG A 469 -24.04 -4.61 -14.33
N ILE A 470 -23.24 -4.89 -13.30
CA ILE A 470 -22.22 -3.95 -12.81
C ILE A 470 -21.17 -3.73 -13.92
N VAL A 471 -20.69 -4.80 -14.56
CA VAL A 471 -19.72 -4.68 -15.67
C VAL A 471 -20.29 -3.91 -16.87
N VAL A 472 -21.56 -4.13 -17.22
CA VAL A 472 -22.28 -3.39 -18.27
C VAL A 472 -22.28 -1.89 -17.94
N ARG A 473 -22.70 -1.52 -16.72
CA ARG A 473 -22.73 -0.12 -16.28
C ARG A 473 -21.33 0.52 -16.26
N SER A 474 -20.29 -0.26 -15.92
CA SER A 474 -18.89 0.18 -16.04
C SER A 474 -18.49 0.45 -17.49
N CYS A 475 -18.90 -0.39 -18.44
CA CYS A 475 -18.65 -0.20 -19.86
C CYS A 475 -19.41 1.02 -20.42
N GLU A 476 -20.67 1.20 -20.04
CA GLU A 476 -21.46 2.40 -20.39
C GLU A 476 -20.80 3.68 -19.87
N GLY A 477 -20.24 3.64 -18.66
CA GLY A 477 -19.45 4.74 -18.12
C GLY A 477 -18.17 5.03 -18.91
N VAL A 478 -17.55 4.01 -19.53
CA VAL A 478 -16.43 4.21 -20.47
C VAL A 478 -16.93 4.85 -21.76
N VAL A 479 -18.05 4.38 -22.33
CA VAL A 479 -18.67 4.95 -23.54
C VAL A 479 -18.98 6.44 -23.34
N SER A 480 -19.64 6.80 -22.23
CA SER A 480 -19.97 8.20 -21.92
C SER A 480 -18.72 9.09 -21.90
N ARG A 481 -17.63 8.65 -21.26
CA ARG A 481 -16.37 9.42 -21.20
C ARG A 481 -15.65 9.55 -22.54
N LEU A 482 -15.92 8.66 -23.49
CA LEU A 482 -15.38 8.73 -24.85
C LEU A 482 -16.26 9.56 -25.78
N GLY A 483 -17.51 9.84 -25.40
CA GLY A 483 -18.44 10.69 -26.12
C GLY A 483 -18.16 12.18 -25.93
N ASP A 484 -17.76 12.57 -24.71
CA ASP A 484 -17.20 13.89 -24.37
C ASP A 484 -15.80 14.10 -24.99
#